data_AF-A0A382BUP9-F1
#
_entry.id   AF-A0A382BUP9-F1
#
_cell.length_a   1.000
_cell.length_b   1.000
_cell.length_c   1.000
_cell.angle_alpha   90.00
_cell.angle_beta   90.00
_cell.angle_gamma   90.00
#
_symmetry.space_group_name_H-M   'P 1'
#
loop_
_entity.id
_entity.type
_entity.pdbx_description
1 polymer ?
#
loop_
_entity_poly.entity_id
_entity_poly.type
_entity_poly.pdbx_seq_one_letter_code
_entity_poly.pdbx_strand_id
1 'polypeptide(L)'
;MKGFLPAKPPLKEYSISSSPSLSRLQEIASSLPKLLLTSRVQLTVESLNKDDLSIHELLESKSERELRLAMVHLSFLAHAYVLGGTKPNSKLPEVVAAPWVQVAEFLGRPPVLSYASYCLDNWFLLEDEPLSLENVALINNFLGGVDEDWFVTIHVCIENAASGAIEA
;
A
#
# COMPACT_ATOMS: atom_id res chain seq x y z
N MET A 1 4.56 -10.68 -15.64
CA MET A 1 3.28 -11.36 -15.33
C MET A 1 2.22 -10.94 -16.32
N LYS A 2 1.13 -11.70 -16.36
CA LYS A 2 0.03 -11.61 -17.32
C LYS A 2 -1.28 -11.30 -16.58
N GLY A 3 -2.35 -11.02 -17.32
CA GLY A 3 -3.67 -10.75 -16.74
C GLY A 3 -3.73 -9.40 -16.01
N PHE A 4 -4.39 -9.35 -14.85
CA PHE A 4 -4.56 -8.12 -14.06
C PHE A 4 -3.42 -7.85 -13.07
N LEU A 5 -2.52 -8.83 -12.84
CA LEU A 5 -1.31 -8.59 -12.06
C LEU A 5 -0.36 -7.64 -12.80
N PRO A 6 0.38 -6.77 -12.08
CA PRO A 6 1.37 -5.90 -12.70
C PRO A 6 2.41 -6.68 -13.50
N ALA A 7 2.78 -6.16 -14.68
CA ALA A 7 3.72 -6.84 -15.57
C ALA A 7 5.07 -7.16 -14.90
N LYS A 8 5.50 -6.32 -13.96
CA LYS A 8 6.66 -6.54 -13.08
C LYS A 8 6.18 -6.61 -11.63
N PRO A 9 6.84 -7.38 -10.75
CA PRO A 9 6.51 -7.39 -9.32
C PRO A 9 6.41 -5.96 -8.75
N PRO A 10 5.46 -5.70 -7.84
CA PRO A 10 5.35 -4.41 -7.17
C PRO A 10 6.66 -4.02 -6.48
N LEU A 11 6.85 -2.72 -6.29
CA LEU A 11 7.98 -2.22 -5.49
C LEU A 11 7.66 -2.40 -4.02
N LYS A 12 8.63 -2.90 -3.24
CA LYS A 12 8.53 -2.99 -1.78
C LYS A 12 8.94 -1.68 -1.10
N GLU A 13 9.87 -0.96 -1.72
CA GLU A 13 10.48 0.24 -1.16
C GLU A 13 10.61 1.32 -2.23
N TYR A 14 10.60 2.58 -1.82
CA TYR A 14 10.83 3.71 -2.72
C TYR A 14 12.29 3.75 -3.19
N SER A 15 12.51 4.11 -4.45
CA SER A 15 13.85 4.22 -5.03
C SER A 15 14.54 5.53 -4.63
N ILE A 16 13.76 6.56 -4.27
CA ILE A 16 14.24 7.88 -3.86
C ILE A 16 14.58 7.87 -2.36
N SER A 17 15.70 7.24 -2.01
CA SER A 17 16.17 7.10 -0.61
C SER A 17 16.53 8.43 0.07
N SER A 18 16.63 9.53 -0.69
CA SER A 18 16.92 10.86 -0.16
C SER A 18 15.68 11.62 0.29
N SER A 19 14.46 11.16 -0.03
CA SER A 19 13.23 11.85 0.36
C SER A 19 12.83 11.51 1.80
N PRO A 20 12.83 12.48 2.73
CA PRO A 20 12.42 12.23 4.11
C PRO A 20 10.93 11.87 4.23
N SER A 21 10.07 12.47 3.40
CA SER A 21 8.63 12.24 3.45
C SER A 21 8.25 10.84 2.97
N LEU A 22 8.87 10.35 1.89
CA LEU A 22 8.65 8.98 1.41
C LEU A 22 9.19 7.93 2.38
N SER A 23 10.36 8.19 2.96
CA SER A 23 10.95 7.33 3.98
C SER A 23 10.03 7.20 5.20
N ARG A 24 9.47 8.33 5.66
CA ARG A 24 8.51 8.36 6.77
C ARG A 24 7.20 7.63 6.43
N LEU A 25 6.67 7.82 5.22
CA LEU A 25 5.47 7.10 4.77
C LEU A 25 5.70 5.58 4.79
N GLN A 26 6.84 5.12 4.26
CA GLN A 26 7.21 3.70 4.29
C GLN A 26 7.39 3.16 5.71
N GLU A 27 8.02 3.92 6.61
CA GLU A 27 8.20 3.55 8.01
C GLU A 27 6.86 3.39 8.74
N ILE A 28 5.93 4.35 8.57
CA ILE A 28 4.60 4.28 9.18
C ILE A 28 3.82 3.09 8.63
N ALA A 29 3.87 2.87 7.31
CA ALA A 29 3.14 1.80 6.65
C ALA A 29 3.65 0.41 7.08
N SER A 30 4.96 0.20 7.07
CA SER A 30 5.60 -1.03 7.57
C SER A 30 5.37 -1.28 9.07
N SER A 31 5.21 -0.21 9.86
CA SER A 31 4.92 -0.29 11.29
C SER A 31 3.42 -0.35 11.61
N LEU A 32 2.54 -0.30 10.59
CA LEU A 32 1.10 -0.18 10.77
C LEU A 32 0.49 -1.28 11.66
N PRO A 33 0.89 -2.57 11.54
CA PRO A 33 0.45 -3.60 12.47
C PRO A 33 0.71 -3.31 13.94
N LYS A 34 1.91 -2.80 14.24
CA LYS A 34 2.30 -2.46 15.61
C LYS A 34 1.54 -1.22 16.10
N LEU A 35 1.31 -0.24 15.22
CA LEU A 35 0.54 0.95 15.55
C LEU A 35 -0.93 0.61 15.82
N LEU A 36 -1.54 -0.30 15.04
CA LEU A 36 -2.90 -0.78 15.28
C LEU A 36 -2.99 -1.57 16.58
N LEU A 37 -2.07 -2.52 16.80
CA LEU A 37 -2.01 -3.31 18.02
C LEU A 37 -1.91 -2.44 19.29
N THR A 38 -1.18 -1.33 19.21
CA THR A 38 -0.98 -0.40 20.34
C THR A 38 -1.96 0.78 20.35
N SER A 39 -2.94 0.82 19.45
CA SER A 39 -3.91 1.93 19.31
C SER A 39 -3.24 3.31 19.10
N ARG A 40 -2.10 3.34 18.41
CA ARG A 40 -1.30 4.55 18.19
C ARG A 40 -1.47 5.21 16.82
N VAL A 41 -2.18 4.58 15.87
CA VAL A 41 -2.32 5.12 14.50
C VAL A 41 -2.80 6.57 14.49
N GLN A 42 -3.89 6.87 15.20
CA GLN A 42 -4.47 8.22 15.23
C GLN A 42 -3.49 9.23 15.82
N LEU A 43 -2.88 8.92 16.96
CA LEU A 43 -1.87 9.77 17.60
C LEU A 43 -0.66 10.01 16.69
N THR A 44 -0.18 8.97 15.99
CA THR A 44 0.94 9.09 15.06
C THR A 44 0.59 10.04 13.93
N VAL A 45 -0.56 9.85 13.26
CA VAL A 45 -0.98 10.72 12.14
C VAL A 45 -1.23 12.16 12.60
N GLU A 46 -1.84 12.36 13.76
CA GLU A 46 -2.14 13.69 14.30
C GLU A 46 -0.89 14.46 14.76
N SER A 47 0.23 13.76 14.99
CA SER A 47 1.51 14.38 15.33
C SER A 47 2.29 14.88 14.11
N LEU A 48 1.86 14.54 12.89
CA LEU A 48 2.53 14.90 11.66
C LEU A 48 2.19 16.33 11.22
N ASN A 49 3.17 17.00 10.63
CA ASN A 49 3.00 18.26 9.93
C ASN A 49 2.47 18.03 8.51
N LYS A 50 1.91 19.07 7.91
CA LYS A 50 1.24 19.02 6.60
C LYS A 50 2.02 18.28 5.49
N ASP A 51 3.33 18.49 5.41
CA ASP A 51 4.17 17.97 4.32
C ASP A 51 4.97 16.71 4.68
N ASP A 52 4.76 16.16 5.88
CA ASP A 52 5.55 15.03 6.40
C ASP A 52 5.37 13.74 5.59
N LEU A 53 4.29 13.63 4.81
CA LEU A 53 3.99 12.51 3.89
C LEU A 53 3.81 12.99 2.44
N SER A 54 4.43 14.11 2.07
CA SER A 54 4.45 14.60 0.69
C SER A 54 4.94 13.53 -0.30
N ILE A 55 4.33 13.51 -1.49
CA ILE A 55 4.70 12.63 -2.61
C ILE A 55 5.20 13.43 -3.82
N HIS A 56 5.60 14.69 -3.62
CA HIS A 56 5.94 15.60 -4.71
C HIS A 56 7.01 15.03 -5.64
N GLU A 57 8.05 14.41 -5.08
CA GLU A 57 9.14 13.81 -5.85
C GLU A 57 8.65 12.66 -6.76
N LEU A 58 7.61 11.93 -6.34
CA LEU A 58 7.01 10.86 -7.15
C LEU A 58 6.21 11.42 -8.34
N LEU A 59 5.53 12.56 -8.13
CA LEU A 59 4.78 13.24 -9.18
C LEU A 59 5.71 13.90 -10.21
N GLU A 60 6.87 14.39 -9.77
CA GLU A 60 7.91 14.93 -10.65
C GLU A 60 8.57 13.81 -11.48
N SER A 61 8.93 12.69 -10.85
CA SER A 61 9.53 11.55 -11.54
C SER A 61 8.54 10.83 -12.46
N LYS A 62 7.23 10.96 -12.18
CA LYS A 62 6.12 10.26 -12.86
C LYS A 62 6.30 8.74 -12.87
N SER A 63 6.96 8.21 -11.85
CA SER A 63 7.20 6.78 -11.69
C SER A 63 5.91 6.09 -11.25
N GLU A 64 5.16 5.54 -12.22
CA GLU A 64 3.89 4.87 -11.93
C GLU A 64 4.03 3.73 -10.90
N ARG A 65 5.15 3.00 -10.93
CA ARG A 65 5.42 1.92 -9.96
C ARG A 65 5.55 2.43 -8.53
N GLU A 66 6.21 3.56 -8.33
CA GLU A 66 6.34 4.17 -7.00
C GLU A 66 5.04 4.82 -6.56
N LEU A 67 4.28 5.41 -7.49
CA LEU A 67 2.95 5.95 -7.21
C LEU A 67 1.95 4.85 -6.82
N ARG A 68 2.05 3.65 -7.40
CA ARG A 68 1.29 2.47 -6.96
C ARG A 68 1.66 2.05 -5.54
N LEU A 69 2.94 2.01 -5.19
CA LEU A 69 3.38 1.75 -3.81
C LEU A 69 2.85 2.81 -2.82
N ALA A 70 2.93 4.09 -3.19
CA ALA A 70 2.35 5.17 -2.40
C ALA A 70 0.83 5.02 -2.24
N MET A 71 0.12 4.59 -3.29
CA MET A 71 -1.30 4.28 -3.22
C MET A 71 -1.59 3.14 -2.22
N VAL A 72 -0.77 2.09 -2.20
CA VAL A 72 -0.89 1.01 -1.19
C VAL A 72 -0.72 1.59 0.22
N HIS A 73 0.41 2.24 0.50
CA HIS A 73 0.72 2.75 1.84
C HIS A 73 -0.32 3.76 2.35
N LEU A 74 -0.70 4.74 1.52
CA LEU A 74 -1.69 5.76 1.88
C LEU A 74 -3.09 5.15 2.07
N SER A 75 -3.48 4.17 1.26
CA SER A 75 -4.79 3.52 1.39
C SER A 75 -4.91 2.76 2.72
N PHE A 76 -3.88 2.00 3.09
CA PHE A 76 -3.84 1.28 4.36
C PHE A 76 -3.80 2.25 5.54
N LEU A 77 -2.93 3.27 5.50
CA LEU A 77 -2.81 4.26 6.57
C LEU A 77 -4.12 5.03 6.78
N ALA A 78 -4.78 5.46 5.71
CA ALA A 78 -6.04 6.19 5.79
C ALA A 78 -7.16 5.33 6.41
N HIS A 79 -7.28 4.06 6.00
CA HIS A 79 -8.30 3.16 6.57
C HIS A 79 -8.00 2.82 8.03
N ALA A 80 -6.73 2.61 8.36
CA ALA A 80 -6.30 2.38 9.74
C ALA A 80 -6.52 3.62 10.62
N TYR A 81 -6.35 4.83 10.11
CA TYR A 81 -6.67 6.05 10.85
C TYR A 81 -8.17 6.18 11.12
N VAL A 82 -8.99 5.94 10.10
CA VAL A 82 -10.45 6.05 10.18
C VAL A 82 -11.06 5.00 11.11
N LEU A 83 -10.61 3.74 11.06
CA LEU A 83 -11.26 2.62 11.75
C LEU A 83 -10.44 2.01 12.90
N GLY A 84 -9.14 2.28 12.97
CA GLY A 84 -8.20 1.59 13.86
C GLY A 84 -8.00 2.21 15.24
N GLY A 85 -8.72 3.30 15.56
CA GLY A 85 -8.71 3.90 16.89
C GLY A 85 -9.81 3.36 17.80
N THR A 86 -9.88 3.90 19.02
CA THR A 86 -10.96 3.57 19.98
C THR A 86 -12.34 3.96 19.46
N LYS A 87 -12.40 5.00 18.63
CA LYS A 87 -13.60 5.43 17.91
C LYS A 87 -13.23 5.72 16.46
N PRO A 88 -14.17 5.47 15.53
CA PRO A 88 -13.97 5.86 14.15
C PRO A 88 -13.84 7.38 13.99
N ASN A 89 -12.92 7.81 13.13
CA ASN A 89 -12.77 9.23 12.77
C ASN A 89 -13.47 9.52 11.45
N SER A 90 -14.35 10.53 11.42
CA SER A 90 -15.11 10.90 10.22
C SER A 90 -14.37 11.86 9.28
N LYS A 91 -13.19 12.34 9.67
CA LYS A 91 -12.36 13.26 8.89
C LYS A 91 -10.93 12.75 8.86
N LEU A 92 -10.35 12.69 7.67
CA LEU A 92 -8.95 12.34 7.48
C LEU A 92 -8.08 13.61 7.51
N PRO A 93 -6.98 13.66 8.30
CA PRO A 93 -6.05 14.78 8.31
C PRO A 93 -5.45 15.06 6.93
N GLU A 94 -5.22 16.34 6.63
CA GLU A 94 -4.72 16.80 5.32
C GLU A 94 -3.40 16.11 4.93
N VAL A 95 -2.50 15.87 5.90
CA VAL A 95 -1.21 15.19 5.70
C VAL A 95 -1.34 13.81 5.06
N VAL A 96 -2.46 13.10 5.25
CA VAL A 96 -2.75 11.82 4.56
C VAL A 96 -3.68 12.04 3.37
N ALA A 97 -4.73 12.85 3.54
CA ALA A 97 -5.76 13.04 2.53
C ALA A 97 -5.22 13.66 1.24
N ALA A 98 -4.39 14.71 1.35
CA ALA A 98 -3.87 15.43 0.19
C ALA A 98 -2.95 14.56 -0.71
N PRO A 99 -1.91 13.87 -0.20
CA PRO A 99 -1.10 13.01 -1.04
C PRO A 99 -1.90 11.81 -1.58
N TRP A 100 -2.88 11.30 -0.82
CA TRP A 100 -3.70 10.18 -1.28
C TRP A 100 -4.61 10.56 -2.46
N VAL A 101 -5.23 11.74 -2.41
CA VAL A 101 -5.99 12.29 -3.54
C VAL A 101 -5.09 12.49 -4.75
N GLN A 102 -3.91 13.09 -4.59
CA GLN A 102 -2.96 13.33 -5.69
C GLN A 102 -2.53 12.04 -6.38
N VAL A 103 -2.18 11.00 -5.60
CA VAL A 103 -1.79 9.70 -6.16
C VAL A 103 -2.95 9.01 -6.86
N ALA A 104 -4.15 9.13 -6.29
CA ALA A 104 -5.36 8.51 -6.83
C ALA A 104 -5.78 9.17 -8.15
N GLU A 105 -5.72 10.51 -8.23
CA GLU A 105 -5.93 11.28 -9.46
C GLU A 105 -4.93 10.88 -10.55
N PHE A 106 -3.64 10.78 -10.22
CA PHE A 106 -2.62 10.34 -11.18
C PHE A 106 -2.92 8.95 -11.72
N LEU A 107 -3.29 8.01 -10.85
CA LEU A 107 -3.60 6.63 -11.22
C LEU A 107 -5.01 6.45 -11.82
N GLY A 108 -5.81 7.52 -11.93
CA GLY A 108 -7.18 7.47 -12.45
C GLY A 108 -8.13 6.63 -11.59
N ARG A 109 -7.95 6.64 -10.27
CA ARG A 109 -8.73 5.83 -9.31
C ARG A 109 -9.23 6.69 -8.16
N PRO A 110 -10.32 6.29 -7.47
CA PRO A 110 -10.73 6.98 -6.25
C PRO A 110 -9.74 6.73 -5.10
N PRO A 111 -9.56 7.69 -4.17
CA PRO A 111 -8.77 7.53 -2.95
C PRO A 111 -9.53 6.64 -1.95
N VAL A 112 -9.53 5.34 -2.24
CA VAL A 112 -10.13 4.29 -1.41
C VAL A 112 -9.30 3.01 -1.55
N LEU A 113 -9.18 2.26 -0.45
CA LEU A 113 -8.55 0.97 -0.48
C LEU A 113 -9.43 0.04 -1.28
N SER A 114 -8.95 -0.34 -2.45
CA SER A 114 -9.65 -1.20 -3.39
C SER A 114 -8.80 -2.42 -3.72
N TYR A 115 -9.39 -3.38 -4.44
CA TYR A 115 -8.73 -4.65 -4.74
C TYR A 115 -7.33 -4.47 -5.34
N ALA A 116 -7.11 -3.50 -6.22
CA ALA A 116 -5.78 -3.32 -6.81
C ALA A 116 -4.73 -2.85 -5.78
N SER A 117 -5.08 -1.99 -4.83
CA SER A 117 -4.15 -1.54 -3.78
C SER A 117 -4.05 -2.50 -2.59
N TYR A 118 -5.05 -3.35 -2.40
CA TYR A 118 -5.06 -4.35 -1.33
C TYR A 118 -4.39 -5.66 -1.74
N CYS A 119 -4.50 -6.02 -3.03
CA CYS A 119 -4.06 -7.30 -3.58
C CYS A 119 -3.06 -7.12 -4.74
N LEU A 120 -3.49 -6.57 -5.88
CA LEU A 120 -2.68 -6.61 -7.13
C LEU A 120 -1.32 -5.92 -7.01
N ASP A 121 -1.26 -4.80 -6.29
CA ASP A 121 -0.06 -3.98 -6.08
C ASP A 121 0.59 -4.23 -4.69
N ASN A 122 0.07 -5.13 -3.85
CA ASN A 122 0.47 -5.30 -2.44
C ASN A 122 1.17 -6.64 -2.16
N TRP A 123 2.14 -7.03 -2.97
CA TRP A 123 2.85 -8.29 -2.77
C TRP A 123 4.28 -8.22 -3.30
N PHE A 124 5.13 -9.11 -2.81
CA PHE A 124 6.48 -9.32 -3.29
C PHE A 124 6.86 -10.81 -3.25
N LEU A 125 7.88 -11.19 -4.02
CA LEU A 125 8.44 -12.55 -3.98
C LEU A 125 9.50 -12.64 -2.88
N LEU A 126 9.51 -13.73 -2.13
CA LEU A 126 10.52 -13.97 -1.09
C LEU A 126 11.88 -14.27 -1.72
N GLU A 127 11.89 -15.10 -2.76
CA GLU A 127 13.05 -15.51 -3.54
C GLU A 127 12.79 -15.28 -5.04
N ASP A 128 13.84 -15.30 -5.87
CA ASP A 128 13.75 -15.23 -7.34
C ASP A 128 13.26 -16.56 -7.95
N GLU A 129 12.11 -17.03 -7.46
CA GLU A 129 11.41 -18.24 -7.86
C GLU A 129 10.02 -17.89 -8.42
N PRO A 130 9.33 -18.82 -9.13
CA PRO A 130 7.98 -18.58 -9.60
C PRO A 130 7.00 -18.18 -8.49
N LEU A 131 5.97 -17.42 -8.86
CA LEU A 131 4.89 -17.05 -7.95
C LEU A 131 4.12 -18.30 -7.50
N SER A 132 4.20 -18.60 -6.20
CA SER A 132 3.43 -19.65 -5.52
C SER A 132 3.01 -19.17 -4.13
N LEU A 133 2.14 -19.93 -3.45
CA LEU A 133 1.71 -19.60 -2.08
C LEU A 133 2.87 -19.61 -1.08
N GLU A 134 3.92 -20.38 -1.36
CA GLU A 134 5.12 -20.52 -0.52
C GLU A 134 6.15 -19.41 -0.80
N ASN A 135 6.05 -18.71 -1.93
CA ASN A 135 7.02 -17.72 -2.37
C ASN A 135 6.44 -16.29 -2.50
N VAL A 136 5.26 -16.03 -1.93
CA VAL A 136 4.63 -14.70 -1.99
C VAL A 136 4.30 -14.18 -0.59
N ALA A 137 4.58 -12.89 -0.38
CA ALA A 137 4.28 -12.19 0.87
C ALA A 137 3.74 -10.79 0.61
N LEU A 138 3.12 -10.16 1.61
CA LEU A 138 2.51 -8.83 1.46
C LEU A 138 3.47 -7.70 1.79
N ILE A 139 3.35 -6.60 1.03
CA ILE A 139 4.14 -5.39 1.28
C ILE A 139 3.62 -4.67 2.52
N ASN A 140 2.29 -4.59 2.67
CA ASN A 140 1.64 -3.89 3.75
C ASN A 140 0.47 -4.70 4.32
N ASN A 141 0.33 -4.64 5.65
CA ASN A 141 -0.72 -5.31 6.40
C ASN A 141 -1.42 -4.33 7.34
N PHE A 142 -2.65 -4.66 7.75
CA PHE A 142 -3.30 -4.07 8.91
C PHE A 142 -2.81 -4.69 10.21
N LEU A 143 -2.88 -6.01 10.39
CA LEU A 143 -2.45 -6.68 11.63
C LEU A 143 -1.33 -7.70 11.41
N GLY A 144 -1.09 -8.14 10.17
CA GLY A 144 0.07 -8.96 9.79
C GLY A 144 0.04 -10.37 10.36
N GLY A 145 -1.16 -10.95 10.50
CA GLY A 145 -1.37 -12.32 10.95
C GLY A 145 -1.50 -13.30 9.80
N VAL A 146 -1.37 -14.60 10.10
CA VAL A 146 -1.49 -15.70 9.14
C VAL A 146 -2.77 -15.59 8.32
N ASP A 147 -3.89 -15.27 8.96
CA ASP A 147 -5.19 -15.16 8.28
C ASP A 147 -5.24 -14.03 7.25
N GLU A 148 -4.62 -12.87 7.55
CA GLU A 148 -4.59 -11.72 6.64
C GLU A 148 -3.67 -11.99 5.44
N ASP A 149 -2.47 -12.51 5.71
CA ASP A 149 -1.51 -12.87 4.67
C ASP A 149 -2.12 -13.92 3.74
N TRP A 150 -2.63 -15.02 4.29
CA TRP A 150 -3.27 -16.08 3.51
C TRP A 150 -4.45 -15.56 2.69
N PHE A 151 -5.27 -14.66 3.24
CA PHE A 151 -6.40 -14.11 2.50
C PHE A 151 -5.93 -13.41 1.23
N VAL A 152 -4.90 -12.58 1.28
CA VAL A 152 -4.46 -11.80 0.10
C VAL A 152 -3.56 -12.63 -0.83
N THR A 153 -2.64 -13.43 -0.30
CA THR A 153 -1.72 -14.23 -1.12
C THR A 153 -2.45 -15.27 -1.98
N ILE A 154 -3.52 -15.88 -1.45
CA ILE A 154 -4.40 -16.76 -2.25
C ILE A 154 -4.97 -15.99 -3.45
N HIS A 155 -5.46 -14.76 -3.25
CA HIS A 155 -6.02 -13.98 -4.35
C HIS A 155 -4.95 -13.65 -5.41
N VAL A 156 -3.72 -13.32 -5.00
CA VAL A 156 -2.60 -13.11 -5.93
C VAL A 156 -2.32 -14.37 -6.76
N CYS A 157 -2.31 -15.56 -6.13
CA CYS A 157 -2.11 -16.82 -6.84
C CYS A 157 -3.27 -17.15 -7.80
N ILE A 158 -4.52 -16.86 -7.42
CA ILE A 158 -5.69 -17.03 -8.29
C ILE A 158 -5.58 -16.13 -9.53
N GLU A 159 -5.25 -14.85 -9.36
CA GLU A 159 -5.07 -13.92 -10.47
C GLU A 159 -3.94 -14.37 -11.41
N ASN A 160 -2.84 -14.87 -10.86
CA ASN A 160 -1.75 -15.43 -11.65
C ASN A 160 -2.19 -16.67 -12.44
N ALA A 161 -2.92 -17.60 -11.80
CA ALA A 161 -3.42 -18.81 -12.45
C ALA A 161 -4.44 -18.52 -13.56
N ALA A 162 -5.31 -17.52 -13.35
CA ALA A 162 -6.32 -17.10 -14.33
C ALA A 162 -5.74 -16.30 -15.51
N SER A 163 -4.51 -15.80 -15.38
CA SER A 163 -3.91 -14.88 -16.34
C SER A 163 -3.90 -15.38 -17.80
N GLY A 164 -3.72 -16.68 -18.01
CA GLY A 164 -3.73 -17.28 -19.35
C GLY A 164 -5.09 -17.27 -20.04
N ALA A 165 -6.19 -17.19 -19.29
CA ALA A 165 -7.55 -17.17 -19.85
C ALA A 165 -7.96 -15.79 -20.35
N ILE A 166 -7.32 -14.71 -19.89
CA ILE A 166 -7.60 -13.33 -20.32
C ILE A 166 -7.01 -13.05 -21.72
N GLU A 167 -5.96 -13.79 -22.11
CA GLU A 167 -5.26 -13.64 -23.38
C GLU A 167 -5.81 -14.53 -24.52
N ALA A 168 -6.76 -15.43 -24.22
CA ALA A 168 -7.29 -16.43 -25.15
C ALA A 168 -8.46 -15.90 -25.99
#